data_AF-A0A068VMV9-F1
#
_entry.id   AF-A0A068VMV9-F1
#
_cell.length_a   1.000
_cell.length_b   1.000
_cell.length_c   1.000
_cell.angle_alpha   90.00
_cell.angle_beta   90.00
_cell.angle_gamma   90.00
#
_symmetry.space_group_name_H-M   'P 1'
#
loop_
_entity.id
_entity.type
_entity.pdbx_description
1 polymer ?
#
loop_
_entity_poly.entity_id
_entity_poly.type
_entity_poly.pdbx_seq_one_letter_code
_entity_poly.pdbx_strand_id
1 'polypeptide(L)'
;YKMVPLSFEDSWTLFCNKIFKGNGCPAHLTDVAKGILGKCQGLPLAILAIGGFLALKDLFIAEEWEMVRRSLVGELEGSGMLDRVRKILSLSYNDLPCHLKTCLLYLSIYPEDFEIRCHRLVQLWSAERFVGKREGMTMKDVGYNYLREPVNRSLIQVTQSFYEGIPYACRIHDLVREVVLSKAREQNMIAITTGHYTKWLSEKVRRLVVHSSSNNTEQHQESQCYSFNHLRSFITIESMNPLVFRALLCKVLKSSRLLKIFNLYHLRHLNLCRTGVKAVPKFIGKLRNLEYLNLRETEVKELPVEILKLKKLEHLIVHQKVDFSEARLLALQSLTTIDASSGSVIVKEIGTLTQLSRLGISNLRREDGNVLCSSLATLTSLQLLDIASIRNEGGDYEVMDLNHHPQQQHSRSSSMSSSFLQSLRMLILCGRLEKMPQWIAHLQSLVRIDLDWSGLRDEEDPLEPLHHLPNLVTIQFCGSYQGEGLCFKTGGFLKLKDLYLKKLEKLKWLKVEEGALASLHELCLDRLPLLEELPLDIQHLSQLRKLGLHELSSQLMEKLNSLNEDSEDYRKIGHIPEVEIVFLTNEGWKYRLLWGKKMM
;
A
#
# COMPACT_ATOMS: atom_id res chain seq x y z
N TYR A 1 9.65 -27.71 14.10
CA TYR A 1 10.93 -26.98 14.27
C TYR A 1 10.87 -26.29 15.63
N LYS A 2 11.86 -26.47 16.52
CA LYS A 2 11.95 -25.71 17.78
C LYS A 2 12.84 -24.50 17.52
N MET A 3 12.34 -23.28 17.72
CA MET A 3 13.18 -22.09 17.64
C MET A 3 14.26 -22.17 18.73
N VAL A 4 15.52 -22.06 18.32
CA VAL A 4 16.67 -22.01 19.23
C VAL A 4 16.92 -20.54 19.58
N PRO A 5 17.10 -20.19 20.87
CA PRO A 5 17.50 -18.84 21.26
C PRO A 5 18.80 -18.41 20.60
N LEU A 6 18.93 -17.12 20.32
CA LEU A 6 20.17 -16.55 19.82
C LEU A 6 21.30 -16.72 20.83
N SER A 7 22.53 -16.84 20.32
CA SER A 7 23.74 -16.73 21.15
C SER A 7 23.79 -15.37 21.84
N PHE A 8 24.58 -15.24 22.90
CA PHE A 8 24.74 -13.95 23.57
C PHE A 8 25.33 -12.90 22.60
N GLU A 9 26.29 -13.29 21.76
CA GLU A 9 26.93 -12.39 20.78
C GLU A 9 25.94 -11.89 19.72
N ASP A 10 25.12 -12.79 19.17
CA ASP A 10 24.07 -12.41 18.21
C ASP A 10 23.00 -11.55 18.86
N SER A 11 22.63 -11.89 20.11
CA SER A 11 21.66 -11.13 20.90
C SER A 11 22.16 -9.72 21.20
N TRP A 12 23.44 -9.58 21.56
CA TRP A 12 24.09 -8.31 21.85
C TRP A 12 24.20 -7.45 20.59
N THR A 13 24.56 -8.08 19.46
CA THR A 13 24.62 -7.42 18.15
C THR A 13 23.25 -6.91 17.73
N LEU A 14 22.21 -7.74 17.82
CA LEU A 14 20.84 -7.37 17.50
C LEU A 14 20.33 -6.23 18.41
N PHE A 15 20.61 -6.31 19.71
CA PHE A 15 20.26 -5.29 20.69
C PHE A 15 20.94 -3.95 20.41
N CYS A 16 22.26 -3.96 20.16
CA CYS A 16 23.03 -2.75 19.88
C CYS A 16 22.62 -2.11 18.56
N ASN A 17 22.41 -2.92 17.51
CA ASN A 17 21.94 -2.42 16.22
C ASN A 17 20.58 -1.72 16.34
N LYS A 18 19.70 -2.24 17.20
CA LYS A 18 18.37 -1.67 17.42
C LYS A 18 18.42 -0.32 18.15
N ILE A 19 19.28 -0.18 19.16
CA ILE A 19 19.33 1.02 20.03
C ILE A 19 20.27 2.08 19.46
N PHE A 20 21.49 1.66 19.12
CA PHE A 20 22.59 2.56 18.77
C PHE A 20 22.80 2.71 17.26
N LYS A 21 21.95 2.07 16.44
CA LYS A 21 21.97 2.14 14.96
C LYS A 21 23.35 1.79 14.34
N GLY A 22 24.03 0.81 14.92
CA GLY A 22 25.36 0.36 14.50
C GLY A 22 26.53 1.02 15.21
N ASN A 23 26.27 2.02 16.08
CA ASN A 23 27.29 2.54 16.99
C ASN A 23 27.49 1.60 18.21
N GLY A 24 28.65 1.69 18.86
CA GLY A 24 28.93 0.95 20.09
C GLY A 24 28.08 1.40 21.28
N CYS A 25 27.78 0.49 22.20
CA CYS A 25 27.11 0.80 23.46
C CYS A 25 28.02 1.69 24.34
N PRO A 26 27.53 2.81 24.90
CA PRO A 26 28.31 3.63 25.82
C PRO A 26 28.78 2.83 27.05
N ALA A 27 30.01 3.10 27.51
CA ALA A 27 30.63 2.36 28.61
C ALA A 27 29.78 2.37 29.90
N HIS A 28 29.22 3.54 30.26
CA HIS A 28 28.39 3.70 31.46
C HIS A 28 27.03 2.98 31.39
N LEU A 29 26.58 2.58 30.20
CA LEU A 29 25.35 1.80 30.01
C LEU A 29 25.58 0.31 29.84
N THR A 30 26.84 -0.13 29.67
CA THR A 30 27.14 -1.49 29.23
C THR A 30 26.64 -2.55 30.22
N ASP A 31 26.83 -2.35 31.52
CA ASP A 31 26.43 -3.33 32.54
C ASP A 31 24.92 -3.43 32.69
N VAL A 32 24.22 -2.29 32.74
CA VAL A 32 22.76 -2.26 32.80
C VAL A 32 22.14 -2.83 31.51
N ALA A 33 22.73 -2.53 30.35
CA ALA A 33 22.31 -3.06 29.05
C ALA A 33 22.46 -4.59 28.99
N LYS A 34 23.60 -5.14 29.43
CA LYS A 34 23.79 -6.61 29.51
C LYS A 34 22.82 -7.25 30.49
N GLY A 35 22.57 -6.59 31.63
CA GLY A 35 21.58 -7.03 32.61
C GLY A 35 20.17 -7.10 32.06
N ILE A 36 19.74 -6.12 31.26
CA ILE A 36 18.45 -6.11 30.58
C ILE A 36 18.41 -7.18 29.48
N LEU A 37 19.46 -7.28 28.65
CA LEU A 37 19.52 -8.27 27.58
C LEU A 37 19.42 -9.71 28.13
N GLY A 38 20.08 -9.99 29.26
CA GLY A 38 19.98 -11.28 29.93
C GLY A 38 18.55 -11.68 30.31
N LYS A 39 17.67 -10.69 30.55
CA LYS A 39 16.24 -10.95 30.84
C LYS A 39 15.44 -11.36 29.60
N CYS A 40 15.96 -11.14 28.38
CA CYS A 40 15.34 -11.55 27.12
C CYS A 40 15.65 -13.01 26.73
N GLN A 41 16.62 -13.66 27.39
CA GLN A 41 16.99 -15.07 27.17
C GLN A 41 17.19 -15.47 25.69
N GLY A 42 17.77 -14.58 24.88
CA GLY A 42 18.06 -14.85 23.47
C GLY A 42 16.85 -14.86 22.52
N LEU A 43 15.67 -14.41 22.97
CA LEU A 43 14.47 -14.37 22.12
C LEU A 43 14.45 -13.12 21.22
N PRO A 44 14.50 -13.23 19.88
CA PRO A 44 14.65 -12.08 18.98
C PRO A 44 13.56 -11.02 19.14
N LEU A 45 12.29 -11.42 19.27
CA LEU A 45 11.18 -10.48 19.42
C LEU A 45 11.27 -9.71 20.74
N ALA A 46 11.66 -10.37 21.84
CA ALA A 46 11.84 -9.72 23.14
C ALA A 46 12.99 -8.71 23.08
N ILE A 47 14.11 -9.08 22.45
CA ILE A 47 15.29 -8.22 22.26
C ILE A 47 14.90 -6.98 21.43
N LEU A 48 14.19 -7.17 20.32
CA LEU A 48 13.77 -6.07 19.46
C LEU A 48 12.75 -5.14 20.14
N ALA A 49 11.81 -5.70 20.91
CA ALA A 49 10.80 -4.92 21.62
C ALA A 49 11.40 -4.10 22.77
N ILE A 50 12.29 -4.69 23.58
CA ILE A 50 12.96 -3.97 24.66
C ILE A 50 13.98 -2.97 24.11
N GLY A 51 14.71 -3.32 23.06
CA GLY A 51 15.65 -2.42 22.40
C GLY A 51 14.94 -1.22 21.78
N GLY A 52 13.80 -1.46 21.11
CA GLY A 52 12.97 -0.38 20.58
C GLY A 52 12.39 0.54 21.65
N PHE A 53 12.09 0.01 22.85
CA PHE A 53 11.66 0.80 24.00
C PHE A 53 12.81 1.62 24.61
N LEU A 54 14.00 1.04 24.75
CA LEU A 54 15.20 1.70 25.27
C LEU A 54 15.78 2.75 24.33
N ALA A 55 15.60 2.59 23.01
CA ALA A 55 16.03 3.57 22.01
C ALA A 55 15.37 4.96 22.13
N LEU A 56 14.33 5.07 22.96
CA LEU A 56 13.63 6.33 23.26
C LEU A 56 14.04 6.94 24.62
N LYS A 57 14.89 6.25 25.39
CA LYS A 57 15.43 6.73 26.67
C LYS A 57 16.70 7.53 26.44
N ASP A 58 17.01 8.42 27.38
CA ASP A 58 18.21 9.24 27.27
C ASP A 58 19.45 8.35 27.44
N LEU A 59 20.38 8.44 26.48
CA LEU A 59 21.62 7.66 26.50
C LEU A 59 22.62 8.16 27.54
N PHE A 60 22.43 9.37 28.09
CA PHE A 60 23.27 9.93 29.15
C PHE A 60 22.79 9.56 30.56
N ILE A 61 21.55 9.06 30.71
CA ILE A 61 20.94 8.81 32.03
C ILE A 61 20.82 7.31 32.30
N ALA A 62 21.84 6.74 32.96
CA ALA A 62 21.86 5.32 33.32
C ALA A 62 20.72 4.91 34.27
N GLU A 63 20.21 5.85 35.09
CA GLU A 63 19.12 5.59 36.02
C GLU A 63 17.81 5.20 35.32
N GLU A 64 17.52 5.75 34.13
CA GLU A 64 16.34 5.37 33.35
C GLU A 64 16.39 3.90 32.95
N TRP A 65 17.56 3.43 32.53
CA TRP A 65 17.80 2.05 32.16
C TRP A 65 17.70 1.13 33.38
N GLU A 66 18.20 1.59 34.52
CA GLU A 66 18.14 0.84 35.76
C GLU A 66 16.70 0.70 36.30
N MET A 67 15.84 1.70 36.09
CA MET A 67 14.40 1.57 36.35
C MET A 67 13.76 0.50 35.47
N VAL A 68 14.11 0.45 34.18
CA VAL A 68 13.65 -0.60 33.26
C VAL A 68 14.14 -1.97 33.70
N ARG A 69 15.41 -2.10 34.10
CA ARG A 69 15.96 -3.36 34.60
C ARG A 69 15.19 -3.85 35.83
N ARG A 70 14.87 -2.94 36.76
CA ARG A 70 14.10 -3.27 37.97
C ARG A 70 12.66 -3.68 37.68
N SER A 71 11.97 -2.99 36.77
CA SER A 71 10.59 -3.37 36.39
C SER A 71 10.54 -4.75 35.73
N LEU A 72 11.56 -5.10 34.94
CA LEU A 72 11.70 -6.43 34.36
C LEU A 72 11.98 -7.52 35.40
N VAL A 73 12.65 -7.22 36.51
CA VAL A 73 12.91 -8.21 37.57
C VAL A 73 11.60 -8.62 38.24
N GLY A 74 10.79 -7.65 38.70
CA GLY A 74 9.53 -7.94 39.38
C GLY A 74 8.48 -8.61 38.49
N GLU A 75 8.44 -8.24 37.20
CA GLU A 75 7.48 -8.83 36.25
C GLU A 75 7.87 -10.24 35.80
N LEU A 76 9.15 -10.60 35.71
CA LEU A 76 9.60 -11.81 35.00
C LEU A 76 10.02 -12.99 35.89
N GLU A 77 9.81 -12.91 37.20
CA GLU A 77 10.05 -14.01 38.14
C GLU A 77 9.01 -15.13 37.94
N GLY A 78 9.47 -16.38 37.84
CA GLY A 78 8.60 -17.57 37.68
C GLY A 78 7.86 -17.72 36.34
N SER A 79 8.04 -16.80 35.38
CA SER A 79 7.32 -16.83 34.09
C SER A 79 7.96 -17.74 33.04
N GLY A 80 7.16 -18.52 32.32
CA GLY A 80 7.59 -19.26 31.12
C GLY A 80 8.05 -18.34 29.98
N MET A 81 8.68 -18.90 28.94
CA MET A 81 9.24 -18.13 27.82
C MET A 81 8.21 -17.22 27.10
N LEU A 82 6.99 -17.72 26.85
CA LEU A 82 5.95 -16.94 26.18
C LEU A 82 5.40 -15.81 27.06
N ASP A 83 5.19 -16.06 28.35
CA ASP A 83 4.72 -15.04 29.30
C ASP A 83 5.74 -13.93 29.48
N ARG A 84 7.03 -14.27 29.42
CA ARG A 84 8.13 -13.30 29.43
C ARG A 84 8.07 -12.36 28.24
N VAL A 85 7.90 -12.90 27.03
CA VAL A 85 7.72 -12.07 25.82
C VAL A 85 6.47 -11.20 25.95
N ARG A 86 5.34 -11.76 26.41
CA ARG A 86 4.08 -11.03 26.61
C ARG A 86 4.25 -9.85 27.58
N LYS A 87 4.96 -10.04 28.69
CA LYS A 87 5.22 -9.00 29.69
C LYS A 87 6.14 -7.91 29.13
N ILE A 88 7.21 -8.27 28.42
CA ILE A 88 8.09 -7.30 27.75
C ILE A 88 7.30 -6.46 26.72
N LEU A 89 6.49 -7.10 25.88
CA LEU A 89 5.63 -6.41 24.91
C LEU A 89 4.62 -5.48 25.61
N SER A 90 4.08 -5.89 26.75
CA SER A 90 3.16 -5.08 27.56
C SER A 90 3.84 -3.85 28.15
N LEU A 91 5.11 -3.94 28.58
CA LEU A 91 5.91 -2.80 29.01
C LEU A 91 6.10 -1.79 27.86
N SER A 92 6.49 -2.28 26.67
CA SER A 92 6.65 -1.43 25.48
C SER A 92 5.35 -0.72 25.10
N TYR A 93 4.19 -1.38 25.28
CA TYR A 93 2.87 -0.77 25.11
C TYR A 93 2.55 0.26 26.20
N ASN A 94 2.81 -0.05 27.46
CA ASN A 94 2.47 0.80 28.60
C ASN A 94 3.23 2.12 28.61
N ASP A 95 4.43 2.17 28.03
CA ASP A 95 5.20 3.42 27.89
C ASP A 95 4.77 4.28 26.69
N LEU A 96 3.98 3.75 25.74
CA LEU A 96 3.53 4.55 24.60
C LEU A 96 2.70 5.78 25.06
N PRO A 97 2.84 6.93 24.37
CA PRO A 97 1.93 8.06 24.52
C PRO A 97 0.47 7.64 24.35
N CYS A 98 -0.44 8.29 25.07
CA CYS A 98 -1.87 7.92 25.11
C CYS A 98 -2.52 7.82 23.71
N HIS A 99 -2.20 8.75 22.80
CA HIS A 99 -2.73 8.76 21.44
C HIS A 99 -2.21 7.58 20.60
N LEU A 100 -0.96 7.15 20.80
CA LEU A 100 -0.38 6.00 20.10
C LEU A 100 -0.87 4.67 20.66
N LYS A 101 -1.14 4.59 21.97
CA LYS A 101 -1.83 3.42 22.56
C LYS A 101 -3.16 3.18 21.85
N THR A 102 -3.97 4.22 21.69
CA THR A 102 -5.26 4.10 20.99
C THR A 102 -5.10 3.65 19.53
N CYS A 103 -4.10 4.18 18.82
CA CYS A 103 -3.77 3.77 17.45
C CYS A 103 -3.35 2.29 17.38
N LEU A 104 -2.50 1.84 18.30
CA LEU A 104 -2.05 0.45 18.37
C LEU A 104 -3.20 -0.49 18.72
N LEU A 105 -4.02 -0.14 19.72
CA LEU A 105 -5.21 -0.92 20.09
C LEU A 105 -6.19 -1.09 18.93
N TYR A 106 -6.25 -0.10 18.04
CA TYR A 106 -7.08 -0.17 16.84
C TYR A 106 -6.63 -1.25 15.84
N LEU A 107 -5.40 -1.74 15.90
CA LEU A 107 -4.95 -2.86 15.07
C LEU A 107 -5.60 -4.19 15.45
N SER A 108 -6.26 -4.29 16.61
CA SER A 108 -7.04 -5.47 17.02
C SER A 108 -8.11 -5.87 16.00
N ILE A 109 -8.54 -4.93 15.14
CA ILE A 109 -9.49 -5.17 14.06
C ILE A 109 -8.97 -6.16 13.02
N TYR A 110 -7.66 -6.34 12.83
CA TYR A 110 -7.15 -7.21 11.78
C TYR A 110 -7.01 -8.66 12.26
N PRO A 111 -7.20 -9.67 11.38
CA PRO A 111 -6.95 -11.07 11.72
C PRO A 111 -5.45 -11.35 11.88
N GLU A 112 -5.14 -12.59 12.25
CA GLU A 112 -3.76 -13.09 12.34
C GLU A 112 -3.06 -13.05 10.98
N ASP A 113 -1.75 -12.79 10.96
CA ASP A 113 -0.90 -12.67 9.76
C ASP A 113 -1.36 -11.68 8.66
N PHE A 114 -2.37 -10.86 8.94
CA PHE A 114 -2.95 -10.00 7.93
C PHE A 114 -2.00 -8.89 7.48
N GLU A 115 -1.79 -8.77 6.17
CA GLU A 115 -1.03 -7.64 5.60
C GLU A 115 -1.90 -6.37 5.54
N ILE A 116 -1.50 -5.36 6.29
CA ILE A 116 -2.22 -4.11 6.48
C ILE A 116 -1.63 -3.04 5.58
N ARG A 117 -2.43 -2.50 4.65
CA ARG A 117 -2.03 -1.30 3.89
C ARG A 117 -1.99 -0.08 4.82
N CYS A 118 -0.81 0.52 4.96
CA CYS A 118 -0.54 1.61 5.90
C CYS A 118 -1.41 2.84 5.63
N HIS A 119 -1.66 3.18 4.36
CA HIS A 119 -2.54 4.30 4.02
C HIS A 119 -3.98 4.10 4.55
N ARG A 120 -4.50 2.87 4.50
CA ARG A 120 -5.85 2.54 4.98
C ARG A 120 -5.90 2.62 6.50
N LEU A 121 -4.85 2.16 7.17
CA LEU A 121 -4.72 2.26 8.62
C LEU A 121 -4.73 3.73 9.08
N VAL A 122 -3.94 4.59 8.43
CA VAL A 122 -3.89 6.03 8.72
C VAL A 122 -5.24 6.71 8.46
N GLN A 123 -5.94 6.34 7.39
CA GLN A 123 -7.30 6.84 7.11
C GLN A 123 -8.28 6.44 8.22
N LEU A 124 -8.20 5.20 8.71
CA LEU A 124 -9.04 4.73 9.82
C LEU A 124 -8.76 5.49 11.11
N TRP A 125 -7.49 5.68 11.48
CA TRP A 125 -7.11 6.49 12.64
C TRP A 125 -7.58 7.94 12.53
N SER A 126 -7.55 8.49 11.32
CA SER A 126 -8.01 9.85 11.04
C SER A 126 -9.54 9.97 11.19
N ALA A 127 -10.31 9.03 10.64
CA ALA A 127 -11.76 9.00 10.77
C ALA A 127 -12.21 8.85 12.24
N GLU A 128 -11.46 8.08 13.03
CA GLU A 128 -11.67 7.93 14.47
C GLU A 128 -11.24 9.15 15.30
N ARG A 129 -10.55 10.12 14.67
CA ARG A 129 -9.92 11.30 15.30
C ARG A 129 -8.87 10.95 16.34
N PHE A 130 -8.16 9.85 16.13
CA PHE A 130 -6.96 9.54 16.92
C PHE A 130 -5.79 10.41 16.49
N VAL A 131 -5.75 10.80 15.22
CA VAL A 131 -4.78 11.72 14.67
C VAL A 131 -5.20 13.16 14.99
N GLY A 132 -4.32 13.91 15.64
CA GLY A 132 -4.55 15.31 16.00
C GLY A 132 -4.18 16.25 14.85
N LYS A 133 -4.85 17.40 14.76
CA LYS A 133 -4.42 18.48 13.86
C LYS A 133 -3.13 19.10 14.41
N ARG A 134 -2.13 19.31 13.54
CA ARG A 134 -0.92 20.07 13.84
C ARG A 134 -0.76 21.15 12.78
N GLU A 135 -0.38 22.36 13.20
CA GLU A 135 -0.14 23.46 12.27
C GLU A 135 0.94 23.08 11.25
N GLY A 136 0.70 23.39 9.98
CA GLY A 136 1.62 23.09 8.89
C GLY A 136 1.70 21.63 8.44
N MET A 137 0.93 20.69 9.03
CA MET A 137 0.93 19.27 8.64
C MET A 137 -0.45 18.78 8.21
N THR A 138 -0.49 17.89 7.21
CA THR A 138 -1.74 17.20 6.86
C THR A 138 -2.06 16.09 7.86
N MET A 139 -3.34 15.71 7.98
CA MET A 139 -3.74 14.57 8.82
C MET A 139 -3.04 13.27 8.41
N LYS A 140 -2.78 13.12 7.10
CA LYS A 140 -2.01 11.99 6.56
C LYS A 140 -0.60 11.98 7.13
N ASP A 141 0.10 13.12 7.10
CA ASP A 141 1.49 13.23 7.59
C ASP A 141 1.58 12.95 9.09
N VAL A 142 0.66 13.51 9.88
CA VAL A 142 0.60 13.24 11.33
C VAL A 142 0.32 11.75 11.58
N GLY A 143 -0.57 11.13 10.80
CA GLY A 143 -0.87 9.70 10.91
C GLY A 143 0.32 8.80 10.58
N TYR A 144 1.08 9.10 9.52
CA TYR A 144 2.32 8.36 9.22
C TYR A 144 3.40 8.59 10.28
N ASN A 145 3.49 9.80 10.84
CA ASN A 145 4.38 10.06 11.99
C ASN A 145 3.98 9.23 13.21
N TYR A 146 2.68 9.04 13.46
CA TYR A 146 2.19 8.18 14.54
C TYR A 146 2.52 6.70 14.30
N LEU A 147 2.52 6.24 13.04
CA LEU A 147 2.91 4.87 12.67
C LEU A 147 4.40 4.60 12.95
N ARG A 148 5.25 5.62 12.83
CA ARG A 148 6.71 5.50 12.94
C ARG A 148 7.17 5.00 14.30
N GLU A 149 6.56 5.44 15.39
CA GLU A 149 7.01 5.07 16.73
C GLU A 149 6.72 3.58 17.08
N PRO A 150 5.52 3.04 16.87
CA PRO A 150 5.28 1.59 17.00
C PRO A 150 6.18 0.73 16.09
N VAL A 151 6.51 1.21 14.89
CA VAL A 151 7.48 0.56 14.00
C VAL A 151 8.88 0.58 14.59
N ASN A 152 9.33 1.75 15.10
CA ASN A 152 10.62 1.87 15.77
C ASN A 152 10.71 1.00 17.03
N ARG A 153 9.59 0.81 17.74
CA ARG A 153 9.48 -0.11 18.89
C ARG A 153 9.32 -1.58 18.50
N SER A 154 9.33 -1.91 17.21
CA SER A 154 9.10 -3.26 16.67
C SER A 154 7.75 -3.89 17.07
N LEU A 155 6.76 -3.06 17.44
CA LEU A 155 5.38 -3.51 17.69
C LEU A 155 4.60 -3.67 16.38
N ILE A 156 5.02 -2.97 15.33
CA ILE A 156 4.52 -3.11 13.96
C ILE A 156 5.72 -3.38 13.05
N GLN A 157 5.58 -4.36 12.15
CA GLN A 157 6.61 -4.70 11.18
C GLN A 157 6.20 -4.15 9.81
N VAL A 158 7.06 -3.35 9.18
CA VAL A 158 6.83 -2.88 7.80
C VAL A 158 7.21 -4.02 6.86
N THR A 159 6.27 -4.46 6.02
CA THR A 159 6.49 -5.52 5.02
C THR A 159 6.90 -4.93 3.69
N GLN A 160 6.36 -3.75 3.34
CA GLN A 160 6.65 -3.05 2.10
C GLN A 160 6.72 -1.55 2.36
N SER A 161 7.62 -0.85 1.66
CA SER A 161 7.73 0.61 1.70
C SER A 161 7.61 1.18 0.30
N PHE A 162 7.03 2.38 0.19
CA PHE A 162 7.23 3.20 -0.98
C PHE A 162 8.71 3.61 -1.09
N TYR A 163 9.14 3.94 -2.31
CA TYR A 163 10.48 4.39 -2.66
C TYR A 163 11.09 5.51 -1.78
N GLU A 164 10.24 6.35 -1.16
CA GLU A 164 10.60 7.42 -0.24
C GLU A 164 10.91 6.94 1.18
N GLY A 165 10.80 5.63 1.44
CA GLY A 165 10.88 5.05 2.78
C GLY A 165 9.59 5.20 3.59
N ILE A 166 8.50 5.68 2.96
CA ILE A 166 7.17 5.72 3.59
C ILE A 166 6.60 4.30 3.62
N PRO A 167 6.17 3.75 4.78
CA PRO A 167 5.58 2.42 4.85
C PRO A 167 4.36 2.28 3.92
N TYR A 168 4.36 1.27 3.06
CA TYR A 168 3.23 0.95 2.18
C TYR A 168 2.33 -0.11 2.82
N ALA A 169 2.93 -1.20 3.31
CA ALA A 169 2.25 -2.29 3.98
C ALA A 169 3.00 -2.69 5.27
N CYS A 170 2.24 -3.13 6.26
CA CYS A 170 2.76 -3.57 7.54
C CYS A 170 1.98 -4.77 8.09
N ARG A 171 2.53 -5.43 9.09
CA ARG A 171 1.90 -6.52 9.84
C ARG A 171 2.16 -6.36 11.33
N ILE A 172 1.33 -7.01 12.15
CA ILE A 172 1.57 -7.16 13.59
C ILE A 172 1.94 -8.61 13.85
N HIS A 173 2.95 -8.83 14.70
CA HIS A 173 3.29 -10.19 15.13
C HIS A 173 2.22 -10.73 16.06
N ASP A 174 1.90 -12.03 16.01
CA ASP A 174 0.81 -12.65 16.78
C ASP A 174 0.90 -12.42 18.29
N LEU A 175 2.10 -12.49 18.88
CA LEU A 175 2.29 -12.18 20.30
C LEU A 175 1.97 -10.72 20.64
N VAL A 176 2.28 -9.78 19.73
CA VAL A 176 1.87 -8.36 19.88
C VAL A 176 0.36 -8.24 19.71
N ARG A 177 -0.22 -8.94 18.73
CA ARG A 177 -1.65 -8.97 18.48
C ARG A 177 -2.43 -9.46 19.69
N GLU A 178 -1.98 -10.50 20.40
CA GLU A 178 -2.61 -10.98 21.62
C GLU A 178 -2.62 -9.94 22.74
N VAL A 179 -1.49 -9.24 22.95
CA VAL A 179 -1.41 -8.13 23.93
C VAL A 179 -2.39 -7.02 23.55
N VAL A 180 -2.41 -6.64 22.26
CA VAL A 180 -3.32 -5.63 21.70
C VAL A 180 -4.79 -6.03 21.87
N LEU A 181 -5.15 -7.29 21.61
CA LEU A 181 -6.50 -7.81 21.80
C LEU A 181 -6.92 -7.80 23.27
N SER A 182 -6.05 -8.27 24.17
CA SER A 182 -6.28 -8.27 25.61
C SER A 182 -6.56 -6.84 26.12
N LYS A 183 -5.70 -5.88 25.76
CA LYS A 183 -5.85 -4.47 26.15
C LYS A 183 -7.05 -3.78 25.51
N ALA A 184 -7.39 -4.11 24.27
CA ALA A 184 -8.58 -3.57 23.61
C ALA A 184 -9.90 -4.05 24.25
N ARG A 185 -9.93 -5.30 24.74
CA ARG A 185 -11.06 -5.87 25.50
C ARG A 185 -11.24 -5.18 26.84
N GLU A 186 -10.16 -4.98 27.60
CA GLU A 186 -10.17 -4.24 28.88
C GLU A 186 -10.79 -2.84 28.72
N GLN A 187 -10.52 -2.16 27.60
CA GLN A 187 -10.99 -0.80 27.32
C GLN A 187 -12.33 -0.74 26.57
N ASN A 188 -12.96 -1.89 26.27
CA ASN A 188 -14.20 -1.99 25.47
C ASN A 188 -14.14 -1.14 24.18
N MET A 189 -12.98 -1.13 23.50
CA MET A 189 -12.71 -0.20 22.41
C MET A 189 -13.41 -0.57 21.11
N ILE A 190 -13.52 -1.87 20.81
CA ILE A 190 -13.95 -2.44 19.53
C ILE A 190 -14.80 -3.68 19.81
N ALA A 191 -15.90 -3.84 19.07
CA ALA A 191 -16.66 -5.07 19.02
C ALA A 191 -16.38 -5.81 17.70
N ILE A 192 -15.85 -7.03 17.80
CA ILE A 192 -15.53 -7.90 16.66
C ILE A 192 -16.56 -9.03 16.62
N THR A 193 -17.13 -9.30 15.43
CA THR A 193 -17.99 -10.46 15.19
C THR A 193 -17.49 -11.29 14.02
N THR A 194 -17.53 -12.61 14.15
CA THR A 194 -17.10 -13.60 13.14
C THR A 194 -18.29 -14.17 12.35
N GLY A 195 -19.38 -13.41 12.20
CA GLY A 195 -20.57 -13.86 11.47
C GLY A 195 -21.48 -14.83 12.25
N HIS A 196 -21.01 -15.43 13.34
CA HIS A 196 -21.87 -16.09 14.32
C HIS A 196 -22.47 -15.05 15.27
N TYR A 197 -23.80 -15.10 15.44
CA TYR A 197 -24.54 -14.19 16.30
C TYR A 197 -24.25 -14.47 17.77
N THR A 198 -23.17 -13.91 18.31
CA THR A 198 -22.95 -13.88 19.76
C THR A 198 -23.80 -12.76 20.37
N LYS A 199 -24.46 -13.06 21.49
CA LYS A 199 -25.26 -12.12 22.31
C LYS A 199 -24.45 -10.84 22.58
N TRP A 200 -24.90 -9.70 22.05
CA TRP A 200 -24.18 -8.43 22.20
C TRP A 200 -24.32 -7.91 23.63
N LEU A 201 -23.19 -7.77 24.32
CA LEU A 201 -23.16 -7.39 25.74
C LEU A 201 -23.45 -5.89 26.00
N SER A 202 -23.53 -5.04 24.96
CA SER A 202 -23.72 -3.60 25.15
C SER A 202 -24.32 -2.88 23.93
N GLU A 203 -25.24 -1.94 24.20
CA GLU A 203 -25.77 -0.98 23.21
C GLU A 203 -24.80 0.18 22.91
N LYS A 204 -23.67 0.28 23.63
CA LYS A 204 -22.68 1.37 23.52
C LYS A 204 -21.59 1.10 22.48
N VAL A 205 -21.81 0.22 21.50
CA VAL A 205 -20.82 -0.10 20.46
C VAL A 205 -20.53 1.13 19.60
N ARG A 206 -19.30 1.66 19.71
CA ARG A 206 -18.84 2.79 18.89
C ARG A 206 -18.15 2.34 17.60
N ARG A 207 -17.63 1.11 17.57
CA ARG A 207 -16.85 0.54 16.46
C ARG A 207 -17.22 -0.92 16.29
N LEU A 208 -17.74 -1.25 15.11
CA LEU A 208 -18.15 -2.59 14.76
C LEU A 208 -17.28 -3.11 13.62
N VAL A 209 -16.64 -4.25 13.86
CA VAL A 209 -15.81 -4.95 12.88
C VAL A 209 -16.38 -6.33 12.63
N VAL A 210 -16.52 -6.67 11.36
CA VAL A 210 -17.00 -7.97 10.92
C VAL A 210 -15.86 -8.71 10.24
N HIS A 211 -15.51 -9.89 10.78
CA HIS A 211 -14.58 -10.86 10.20
C HIS A 211 -15.36 -11.97 9.48
N SER A 212 -14.81 -12.47 8.38
CA SER A 212 -15.34 -13.64 7.71
C SER A 212 -15.05 -14.92 8.50
N SER A 213 -16.06 -15.76 8.68
CA SER A 213 -15.92 -17.12 9.21
C SER A 213 -15.97 -18.11 8.05
N SER A 214 -15.01 -19.03 8.01
CA SER A 214 -14.96 -20.17 7.09
C SER A 214 -15.98 -21.26 7.44
N ASN A 215 -16.67 -21.16 8.58
CA ASN A 215 -17.49 -22.25 9.09
C ASN A 215 -18.96 -22.04 8.71
N ASN A 216 -19.32 -22.69 7.60
CA ASN A 216 -20.69 -22.89 7.17
C ASN A 216 -21.44 -23.77 8.18
N THR A 217 -22.15 -23.16 9.12
CA THR A 217 -23.31 -23.81 9.74
C THR A 217 -24.45 -22.80 9.83
N GLU A 218 -25.41 -22.95 8.92
CA GLU A 218 -26.68 -22.24 8.98
C GLU A 218 -27.45 -22.70 10.21
N GLN A 219 -27.36 -21.94 11.31
CA GLN A 219 -28.37 -22.00 12.36
C GLN A 219 -29.26 -20.77 12.25
N HIS A 220 -30.43 -20.98 11.64
CA HIS A 220 -31.54 -20.06 11.69
C HIS A 220 -32.06 -19.95 13.13
N GLN A 221 -31.50 -19.03 13.90
CA GLN A 221 -32.16 -18.52 15.10
C GLN A 221 -32.64 -17.10 14.82
N GLU A 222 -33.96 -16.91 14.89
CA GLU A 222 -34.58 -15.58 14.94
C GLU A 222 -33.95 -14.80 16.11
N SER A 223 -33.33 -13.66 15.81
CA SER A 223 -32.63 -12.85 16.81
C SER A 223 -33.11 -11.41 16.72
N GLN A 224 -33.39 -10.85 17.90
CA GLN A 224 -33.78 -9.47 18.17
C GLN A 224 -32.82 -8.46 17.53
N CYS A 225 -33.38 -7.36 17.03
CA CYS A 225 -32.59 -6.27 16.46
C CYS A 225 -32.06 -5.34 17.55
N TYR A 226 -30.74 -5.21 17.61
CA TYR A 226 -30.07 -4.25 18.46
C TYR A 226 -29.96 -2.87 17.76
N SER A 227 -30.10 -1.80 18.54
CA SER A 227 -29.90 -0.41 18.11
C SER A 227 -28.47 0.04 18.41
N PHE A 228 -27.71 0.45 17.40
CA PHE A 228 -26.37 1.05 17.57
C PHE A 228 -26.43 2.57 17.35
N ASN A 229 -26.92 3.31 18.36
CA ASN A 229 -27.09 4.76 18.28
C ASN A 229 -25.77 5.56 18.33
N HIS A 230 -24.66 4.93 18.71
CA HIS A 230 -23.36 5.57 18.90
C HIS A 230 -22.28 5.09 17.92
N LEU A 231 -22.66 4.35 16.89
CA LEU A 231 -21.73 3.78 15.93
C LEU A 231 -21.04 4.89 15.11
N ARG A 232 -19.70 4.91 15.15
CA ARG A 232 -18.84 5.86 14.42
C ARG A 232 -18.16 5.23 13.22
N SER A 233 -17.87 3.94 13.30
CA SER A 233 -17.20 3.18 12.24
C SER A 233 -17.81 1.79 12.09
N PHE A 234 -18.06 1.42 10.84
CA PHE A 234 -18.47 0.09 10.44
C PHE A 234 -17.48 -0.43 9.39
N ILE A 235 -16.77 -1.50 9.73
CA ILE A 235 -15.64 -2.00 8.94
C ILE A 235 -15.82 -3.49 8.68
N THR A 236 -15.73 -3.86 7.40
CA THR A 236 -15.54 -5.26 6.98
C THR A 236 -14.07 -5.50 6.69
N ILE A 237 -13.54 -6.61 7.23
CA ILE A 237 -12.17 -7.06 6.98
C ILE A 237 -12.26 -8.46 6.41
N GLU A 238 -11.74 -8.59 5.19
CA GLU A 238 -11.77 -9.78 4.33
C GLU A 238 -13.14 -10.20 3.77
N SER A 239 -13.08 -11.04 2.72
CA SER A 239 -14.20 -11.52 1.92
C SER A 239 -15.18 -12.29 2.80
N MET A 240 -16.32 -11.69 3.10
CA MET A 240 -17.43 -12.40 3.72
C MET A 240 -17.99 -13.40 2.71
N ASN A 241 -18.34 -14.59 3.20
CA ASN A 241 -19.33 -15.43 2.52
C ASN A 241 -20.55 -14.53 2.16
N PRO A 242 -20.92 -14.42 0.87
CA PRO A 242 -22.00 -13.56 0.39
C PRO A 242 -23.31 -13.73 1.16
N LEU A 243 -23.56 -14.91 1.75
CA LEU A 243 -24.78 -15.25 2.47
C LEU A 243 -24.88 -14.60 3.85
N VAL A 244 -23.79 -14.61 4.64
CA VAL A 244 -23.76 -13.97 5.97
C VAL A 244 -23.84 -12.45 5.83
N PHE A 245 -23.13 -11.91 4.82
CA PHE A 245 -23.25 -10.51 4.47
C PHE A 245 -24.66 -10.18 3.95
N ARG A 246 -25.25 -10.99 3.08
CA ARG A 246 -26.65 -10.82 2.65
C ARG A 246 -27.58 -10.89 3.85
N ALA A 247 -27.36 -11.69 4.88
CA ALA A 247 -28.20 -11.70 6.08
C ALA A 247 -28.02 -10.44 6.94
N LEU A 248 -26.78 -10.05 7.25
CA LEU A 248 -26.47 -8.86 8.06
C LEU A 248 -26.89 -7.58 7.34
N LEU A 249 -26.67 -7.53 6.04
CA LEU A 249 -26.96 -6.39 5.19
C LEU A 249 -28.38 -6.41 4.62
N CYS A 250 -29.07 -7.55 4.51
CA CYS A 250 -30.53 -7.56 4.38
C CYS A 250 -31.17 -7.07 5.67
N LYS A 251 -30.65 -7.40 6.86
CA LYS A 251 -31.15 -6.80 8.10
C LYS A 251 -30.85 -5.30 8.17
N VAL A 252 -29.63 -4.87 7.84
CA VAL A 252 -29.23 -3.45 7.91
C VAL A 252 -29.81 -2.59 6.75
N LEU A 253 -29.90 -3.11 5.52
CA LEU A 253 -30.36 -2.36 4.33
C LEU A 253 -31.75 -2.75 3.79
N LYS A 254 -32.26 -3.99 3.93
CA LYS A 254 -33.64 -4.32 3.45
C LYS A 254 -34.74 -3.86 4.41
N SER A 255 -34.42 -3.64 5.68
CA SER A 255 -35.42 -3.14 6.63
C SER A 255 -35.37 -1.62 6.69
N SER A 256 -36.30 -0.97 5.99
CA SER A 256 -36.61 0.46 6.16
C SER A 256 -36.94 0.84 7.62
N ARG A 257 -37.25 -0.16 8.46
CA ARG A 257 -37.43 -0.02 9.91
C ARG A 257 -36.11 0.00 10.70
N LEU A 258 -35.05 -0.69 10.25
CA LEU A 258 -33.75 -0.73 10.94
C LEU A 258 -32.84 0.47 10.63
N LEU A 259 -33.02 1.11 9.48
CA LEU A 259 -32.37 2.40 9.20
C LEU A 259 -32.95 3.56 10.04
N LYS A 260 -34.14 3.40 10.64
CA LYS A 260 -34.63 4.28 11.72
C LYS A 260 -34.00 3.95 13.09
N ILE A 261 -33.44 2.75 13.25
CA ILE A 261 -32.91 2.21 14.52
C ILE A 261 -31.40 2.50 14.67
N PHE A 262 -30.69 2.81 13.59
CA PHE A 262 -29.30 3.25 13.65
C PHE A 262 -29.21 4.77 13.42
N ASN A 263 -29.04 5.52 14.50
CA ASN A 263 -28.81 6.97 14.46
C ASN A 263 -27.39 7.30 13.92
N LEU A 264 -27.10 6.90 12.68
CA LEU A 264 -25.76 6.91 12.05
C LEU A 264 -25.23 8.32 11.69
N TYR A 265 -25.80 9.39 12.26
CA TYR A 265 -25.28 10.75 12.09
C TYR A 265 -23.82 10.88 12.52
N HIS A 266 -23.33 9.98 13.37
CA HIS A 266 -21.93 9.93 13.82
C HIS A 266 -21.02 9.07 12.93
N LEU A 267 -21.55 8.37 11.92
CA LEU A 267 -20.76 7.51 11.06
C LEU A 267 -19.81 8.35 10.21
N ARG A 268 -18.51 8.01 10.26
CA ARG A 268 -17.45 8.69 9.49
C ARG A 268 -16.80 7.78 8.47
N HIS A 269 -16.72 6.49 8.76
CA HIS A 269 -16.09 5.50 7.90
C HIS A 269 -17.07 4.37 7.58
N LEU A 270 -17.40 4.21 6.30
CA LEU A 270 -18.23 3.13 5.79
C LEU A 270 -17.46 2.34 4.72
N ASN A 271 -17.06 1.12 5.07
CA ASN A 271 -16.40 0.21 4.13
C ASN A 271 -17.32 -0.96 3.80
N LEU A 272 -17.71 -1.05 2.54
CA LEU A 272 -18.53 -2.10 1.96
C LEU A 272 -17.77 -2.81 0.82
N CYS A 273 -16.45 -2.71 0.79
CA CYS A 273 -15.63 -3.35 -0.24
C CYS A 273 -15.84 -4.88 -0.23
N ARG A 274 -15.91 -5.51 -1.41
CA ARG A 274 -16.08 -6.97 -1.58
C ARG A 274 -17.37 -7.48 -0.98
N THR A 275 -18.47 -6.82 -1.31
CA THR A 275 -19.76 -7.16 -0.74
C THR A 275 -20.87 -7.22 -1.79
N GLY A 276 -21.90 -8.03 -1.55
CA GLY A 276 -23.05 -8.20 -2.46
C GLY A 276 -24.04 -7.02 -2.47
N VAL A 277 -23.60 -5.81 -2.09
CA VAL A 277 -24.45 -4.61 -2.13
C VAL A 277 -24.75 -4.28 -3.59
N LYS A 278 -26.02 -4.21 -3.96
CA LYS A 278 -26.46 -3.92 -5.33
C LYS A 278 -26.84 -2.46 -5.57
N ALA A 279 -27.14 -1.72 -4.51
CA ALA A 279 -27.53 -0.31 -4.60
C ALA A 279 -27.21 0.43 -3.30
N VAL A 280 -26.82 1.69 -3.41
CA VAL A 280 -26.69 2.61 -2.27
C VAL A 280 -28.02 3.34 -2.08
N PRO A 281 -28.64 3.28 -0.89
CA PRO A 281 -29.93 3.94 -0.67
C PRO A 281 -29.80 5.47 -0.60
N LYS A 282 -30.85 6.19 -1.02
CA LYS A 282 -30.98 7.67 -0.93
C LYS A 282 -30.69 8.25 0.46
N PHE A 283 -30.87 7.44 1.51
CA PHE A 283 -30.56 7.81 2.89
C PHE A 283 -29.08 8.19 3.10
N ILE A 284 -28.16 7.77 2.22
CA ILE A 284 -26.73 8.09 2.32
C ILE A 284 -26.49 9.60 2.54
N GLY A 285 -27.29 10.47 1.92
CA GLY A 285 -27.19 11.93 2.10
C GLY A 285 -27.51 12.45 3.50
N LYS A 286 -28.02 11.61 4.42
CA LYS A 286 -28.20 11.95 5.84
C LYS A 286 -26.94 11.71 6.68
N LEU A 287 -25.95 10.98 6.17
CA LEU A 287 -24.69 10.71 6.87
C LEU A 287 -23.74 11.92 6.78
N ARG A 288 -24.15 13.07 7.35
CA ARG A 288 -23.45 14.37 7.20
C ARG A 288 -22.00 14.39 7.71
N ASN A 289 -21.60 13.39 8.48
CA ASN A 289 -20.23 13.24 9.00
C ASN A 289 -19.42 12.17 8.25
N LEU A 290 -19.94 11.58 7.18
CA LEU A 290 -19.23 10.57 6.42
C LEU A 290 -18.01 11.21 5.72
N GLU A 291 -16.84 10.66 6.00
CA GLU A 291 -15.53 11.10 5.49
C GLU A 291 -14.96 10.07 4.51
N TYR A 292 -15.31 8.79 4.67
CA TYR A 292 -14.83 7.70 3.82
C TYR A 292 -15.96 6.75 3.43
N LEU A 293 -16.07 6.47 2.13
CA LEU A 293 -16.98 5.49 1.56
C LEU A 293 -16.23 4.58 0.57
N ASN A 294 -16.25 3.27 0.82
CA ASN A 294 -15.68 2.28 -0.10
C ASN A 294 -16.73 1.27 -0.53
N LEU A 295 -16.95 1.21 -1.84
CA LEU A 295 -17.89 0.35 -2.58
C LEU A 295 -17.17 -0.48 -3.66
N ARG A 296 -15.85 -0.61 -3.59
CA ARG A 296 -15.07 -1.42 -4.53
C ARG A 296 -15.50 -2.87 -4.49
N GLU A 297 -15.50 -3.56 -5.63
CA GLU A 297 -15.89 -4.97 -5.71
C GLU A 297 -17.29 -5.21 -5.08
N THR A 298 -18.23 -4.29 -5.34
CA THR A 298 -19.66 -4.46 -5.05
C THR A 298 -20.47 -4.54 -6.34
N GLU A 299 -21.75 -4.92 -6.23
CA GLU A 299 -22.69 -4.93 -7.35
C GLU A 299 -23.43 -3.59 -7.55
N VAL A 300 -23.06 -2.54 -6.81
CA VAL A 300 -23.63 -1.18 -6.96
C VAL A 300 -23.30 -0.69 -8.35
N LYS A 301 -24.28 -0.33 -9.18
CA LYS A 301 -24.06 0.19 -10.55
C LYS A 301 -24.14 1.72 -10.68
N GLU A 302 -24.82 2.37 -9.76
CA GLU A 302 -25.05 3.82 -9.78
C GLU A 302 -25.05 4.35 -8.35
N LEU A 303 -24.54 5.57 -8.17
CA LEU A 303 -24.67 6.27 -6.89
C LEU A 303 -25.90 7.19 -6.90
N PRO A 304 -26.67 7.22 -5.80
CA PRO A 304 -27.80 8.13 -5.70
C PRO A 304 -27.29 9.58 -5.63
N VAL A 305 -28.03 10.51 -6.26
CA VAL A 305 -27.75 11.95 -6.25
C VAL A 305 -27.58 12.50 -4.83
N GLU A 306 -28.18 11.88 -3.81
CA GLU A 306 -28.00 12.25 -2.41
C GLU A 306 -26.57 12.13 -1.88
N ILE A 307 -25.67 11.41 -2.55
CA ILE A 307 -24.24 11.35 -2.18
C ILE A 307 -23.60 12.74 -2.20
N LEU A 308 -24.11 13.62 -3.06
CA LEU A 308 -23.70 15.01 -3.20
C LEU A 308 -23.96 15.86 -1.95
N LYS A 309 -24.81 15.39 -1.03
CA LYS A 309 -25.08 16.05 0.26
C LYS A 309 -23.94 15.82 1.28
N LEU A 310 -23.00 14.92 1.00
CA LEU A 310 -21.90 14.55 1.89
C LEU A 310 -20.72 15.54 1.81
N LYS A 311 -20.91 16.73 2.38
CA LYS A 311 -19.93 17.84 2.33
C LYS A 311 -18.57 17.54 3.01
N LYS A 312 -18.48 16.48 3.81
CA LYS A 312 -17.25 16.06 4.52
C LYS A 312 -16.60 14.82 3.89
N LEU A 313 -17.12 14.31 2.78
CA LEU A 313 -16.59 13.12 2.14
C LEU A 313 -15.22 13.44 1.51
N GLU A 314 -14.16 12.87 2.08
CA GLU A 314 -12.78 13.05 1.64
C GLU A 314 -12.32 11.89 0.74
N HIS A 315 -12.90 10.70 0.92
CA HIS A 315 -12.49 9.50 0.21
C HIS A 315 -13.70 8.73 -0.34
N LEU A 316 -13.77 8.61 -1.67
CA LEU A 316 -14.78 7.84 -2.38
C LEU A 316 -14.09 6.79 -3.26
N ILE A 317 -14.26 5.52 -2.91
CA ILE A 317 -13.73 4.38 -3.66
C ILE A 317 -14.92 3.64 -4.27
N VAL A 318 -15.15 3.84 -5.55
CA VAL A 318 -16.27 3.25 -6.32
C VAL A 318 -15.72 2.65 -7.61
N HIS A 319 -16.57 2.05 -8.46
CA HIS A 319 -16.26 1.66 -9.85
C HIS A 319 -17.47 2.06 -10.73
N GLN A 320 -18.04 3.25 -10.55
CA GLN A 320 -19.40 3.55 -11.00
C GLN A 320 -19.57 4.95 -11.56
N LYS A 321 -20.73 5.14 -12.21
CA LYS A 321 -21.23 6.43 -12.66
C LYS A 321 -21.68 7.25 -11.46
N VAL A 322 -21.18 8.47 -11.40
CA VAL A 322 -21.59 9.50 -10.45
C VAL A 322 -21.78 10.75 -11.24
N ASP A 323 -22.90 11.42 -11.06
CA ASP A 323 -23.11 12.75 -11.62
C ASP A 323 -22.58 13.77 -10.60
N PHE A 324 -21.58 14.57 -10.97
CA PHE A 324 -21.11 15.69 -10.14
C PHE A 324 -21.68 17.03 -10.62
N SER A 325 -22.61 17.02 -11.59
CA SER A 325 -23.28 18.23 -12.03
C SER A 325 -23.95 18.90 -10.83
N GLU A 326 -23.73 20.22 -10.72
CA GLU A 326 -24.32 21.11 -9.72
C GLU A 326 -23.88 20.95 -8.26
N ALA A 327 -23.21 19.86 -7.88
CA ALA A 327 -22.81 19.64 -6.51
C ALA A 327 -21.31 19.48 -6.31
N ARG A 328 -20.80 20.32 -5.41
CA ARG A 328 -19.37 20.43 -5.17
C ARG A 328 -18.96 19.54 -4.00
N LEU A 329 -18.55 18.30 -4.26
CA LEU A 329 -17.80 17.47 -3.30
C LEU A 329 -16.38 18.04 -3.09
N LEU A 330 -16.28 19.32 -2.69
CA LEU A 330 -15.02 20.07 -2.63
C LEU A 330 -14.03 19.54 -1.62
N ALA A 331 -14.49 18.76 -0.65
CA ALA A 331 -13.64 18.12 0.34
C ALA A 331 -12.98 16.83 -0.20
N LEU A 332 -13.36 16.36 -1.41
CA LEU A 332 -12.90 15.08 -1.93
C LEU A 332 -11.41 15.13 -2.27
N GLN A 333 -10.64 14.30 -1.58
CA GLN A 333 -9.19 14.18 -1.71
C GLN A 333 -8.78 12.89 -2.45
N SER A 334 -9.64 11.88 -2.47
CA SER A 334 -9.37 10.62 -3.15
C SER A 334 -10.62 10.10 -3.85
N LEU A 335 -10.49 9.87 -5.15
CA LEU A 335 -11.48 9.25 -6.01
C LEU A 335 -10.79 8.17 -6.83
N THR A 336 -10.88 6.89 -6.44
CA THR A 336 -9.93 5.89 -6.97
C THR A 336 -10.35 5.18 -8.25
N THR A 337 -11.64 5.13 -8.59
CA THR A 337 -12.08 4.50 -9.85
C THR A 337 -13.42 5.10 -10.24
N ILE A 338 -13.41 5.95 -11.25
CA ILE A 338 -14.60 6.52 -11.87
C ILE A 338 -14.76 5.98 -13.29
N ASP A 339 -15.98 5.57 -13.64
CA ASP A 339 -16.30 5.11 -14.98
C ASP A 339 -16.52 6.31 -15.91
N ALA A 340 -15.64 6.50 -16.89
CA ALA A 340 -15.70 7.55 -17.90
C ALA A 340 -16.45 7.15 -19.17
N SER A 341 -17.04 5.94 -19.24
CA SER A 341 -17.75 5.44 -20.43
C SER A 341 -18.95 6.30 -20.86
N SER A 342 -19.50 7.13 -19.96
CA SER A 342 -20.60 8.07 -20.23
C SER A 342 -20.16 9.37 -20.91
N GLY A 343 -18.85 9.58 -21.07
CA GLY A 343 -18.30 10.63 -21.92
C GLY A 343 -17.84 11.92 -21.25
N SER A 344 -17.61 12.95 -22.06
CA SER A 344 -16.84 14.15 -21.69
C SER A 344 -17.39 14.93 -20.49
N VAL A 345 -18.69 14.82 -20.20
CA VAL A 345 -19.32 15.51 -19.06
C VAL A 345 -18.67 15.11 -17.75
N ILE A 346 -18.56 13.80 -17.48
CA ILE A 346 -18.00 13.32 -16.22
C ILE A 346 -16.51 13.66 -16.09
N VAL A 347 -15.80 13.61 -17.23
CA VAL A 347 -14.38 13.96 -17.31
C VAL A 347 -14.15 15.45 -17.03
N LYS A 348 -15.03 16.33 -17.53
CA LYS A 348 -14.97 17.78 -17.26
C LYS A 348 -15.22 18.10 -15.79
N GLU A 349 -16.15 17.39 -15.17
CA GLU A 349 -16.52 17.61 -13.77
C GLU A 349 -15.41 17.25 -12.78
N ILE A 350 -14.54 16.29 -13.13
CA ILE A 350 -13.35 15.96 -12.33
C ILE A 350 -12.49 17.22 -12.11
N GLY A 351 -12.39 18.10 -13.11
CA GLY A 351 -11.65 19.36 -13.00
C GLY A 351 -12.20 20.34 -11.95
N THR A 352 -13.39 20.11 -11.41
CA THR A 352 -13.97 20.93 -10.32
C THR A 352 -13.50 20.49 -8.93
N LEU A 353 -12.92 19.29 -8.82
CA LEU A 353 -12.53 18.65 -7.56
C LEU A 353 -11.07 18.99 -7.20
N THR A 354 -10.78 20.26 -6.99
CA THR A 354 -9.40 20.79 -6.85
C THR A 354 -8.61 20.29 -5.63
N GLN A 355 -9.28 19.66 -4.66
CA GLN A 355 -8.62 19.04 -3.50
C GLN A 355 -8.16 17.59 -3.76
N LEU A 356 -8.39 17.05 -4.96
CA LEU A 356 -7.97 15.69 -5.31
C LEU A 356 -6.45 15.53 -5.24
N SER A 357 -6.04 14.53 -4.46
CA SER A 357 -4.67 14.03 -4.38
C SER A 357 -4.50 12.66 -5.03
N ARG A 358 -5.60 11.93 -5.23
CA ARG A 358 -5.63 10.61 -5.87
C ARG A 358 -6.84 10.53 -6.78
N LEU A 359 -6.59 10.25 -8.05
CA LEU A 359 -7.62 10.08 -9.07
C LEU A 359 -7.36 8.78 -9.82
N GLY A 360 -8.38 7.95 -9.93
CA GLY A 360 -8.38 6.82 -10.85
C GLY A 360 -9.61 6.84 -11.75
N ILE A 361 -9.39 6.63 -13.04
CA ILE A 361 -10.39 6.67 -14.10
C ILE A 361 -10.35 5.32 -14.83
N SER A 362 -11.52 4.77 -15.13
CA SER A 362 -11.68 3.57 -15.93
C SER A 362 -12.56 3.86 -17.13
N ASN A 363 -12.40 3.07 -18.19
CA ASN A 363 -13.16 3.20 -19.43
C ASN A 363 -13.06 4.60 -20.08
N LEU A 364 -11.88 5.20 -20.08
CA LEU A 364 -11.63 6.43 -20.81
C LEU A 364 -11.74 6.16 -22.32
N ARG A 365 -12.63 6.89 -22.99
CA ARG A 365 -12.80 6.85 -24.46
C ARG A 365 -11.75 7.73 -25.12
N ARG A 366 -11.35 7.41 -26.35
CA ARG A 366 -10.33 8.18 -27.09
C ARG A 366 -10.64 9.68 -27.17
N GLU A 367 -11.89 10.02 -27.50
CA GLU A 367 -12.35 11.39 -27.70
C GLU A 367 -12.35 12.26 -26.42
N ASP A 368 -12.37 11.64 -25.24
CA ASP A 368 -12.43 12.36 -23.96
C ASP A 368 -11.04 12.71 -23.41
N GLY A 369 -9.96 12.20 -24.02
CA GLY A 369 -8.60 12.38 -23.52
C GLY A 369 -8.16 13.85 -23.45
N ASN A 370 -8.52 14.67 -24.44
CA ASN A 370 -8.24 16.12 -24.42
C ASN A 370 -9.02 16.85 -23.29
N VAL A 371 -10.28 16.48 -23.10
CA VAL A 371 -11.10 17.02 -22.01
C VAL A 371 -10.49 16.65 -20.66
N LEU A 372 -9.97 15.43 -20.53
CA LEU A 372 -9.27 14.99 -19.33
C LEU A 372 -8.01 15.81 -19.09
N CYS A 373 -7.15 15.99 -20.09
CA CYS A 373 -5.94 16.81 -19.96
C CYS A 373 -6.26 18.24 -19.50
N SER A 374 -7.34 18.83 -20.01
CA SER A 374 -7.83 20.15 -19.58
C SER A 374 -8.32 20.14 -18.13
N SER A 375 -9.05 19.10 -17.71
CA SER A 375 -9.48 18.91 -16.32
C SER A 375 -8.32 18.70 -15.35
N LEU A 376 -7.30 17.93 -15.75
CA LEU A 376 -6.11 17.67 -14.92
C LEU A 376 -5.33 18.96 -14.62
N ALA A 377 -5.34 19.93 -15.54
CA ALA A 377 -4.66 21.22 -15.35
C ALA A 377 -5.14 22.00 -14.12
N THR A 378 -6.37 21.76 -13.65
CA THR A 378 -6.94 22.42 -12.47
C THR A 378 -6.59 21.72 -11.15
N LEU A 379 -6.07 20.48 -11.21
CA LEU A 379 -5.81 19.62 -10.05
C LEU A 379 -4.39 19.83 -9.52
N THR A 380 -4.16 20.96 -8.85
CA THR A 380 -2.84 21.38 -8.35
C THR A 380 -2.19 20.42 -7.35
N SER A 381 -3.00 19.63 -6.64
CA SER A 381 -2.56 18.78 -5.52
C SER A 381 -2.50 17.29 -5.85
N LEU A 382 -2.65 16.93 -7.13
CA LEU A 382 -2.76 15.54 -7.56
C LEU A 382 -1.42 14.80 -7.42
N GLN A 383 -1.38 13.75 -6.60
CA GLN A 383 -0.19 12.93 -6.36
C GLN A 383 -0.22 11.58 -7.07
N LEU A 384 -1.41 11.02 -7.30
CA LEU A 384 -1.61 9.75 -7.99
C LEU A 384 -2.67 9.90 -9.06
N LEU A 385 -2.32 9.52 -10.28
CA LEU A 385 -3.20 9.42 -11.43
C LEU A 385 -3.16 8.01 -12.00
N ASP A 386 -4.31 7.35 -12.04
CA ASP A 386 -4.52 6.03 -12.63
C ASP A 386 -5.57 6.16 -13.73
N ILE A 387 -5.25 5.77 -14.96
CA ILE A 387 -6.15 5.90 -16.11
C ILE A 387 -6.18 4.56 -16.83
N ALA A 388 -7.36 3.99 -16.97
CA ALA A 388 -7.61 2.83 -17.81
C ALA A 388 -8.53 3.19 -18.99
N SER A 389 -8.12 2.80 -20.20
CA SER A 389 -8.92 2.98 -21.41
C SER A 389 -10.10 2.01 -21.45
N ILE A 390 -11.14 2.39 -22.22
CA ILE A 390 -12.27 1.50 -22.48
C ILE A 390 -11.82 0.31 -23.34
N ARG A 391 -12.44 -0.84 -23.13
CA ARG A 391 -12.23 -2.02 -23.96
C ARG A 391 -13.29 -2.11 -25.04
N ASN A 392 -12.88 -2.49 -26.25
CA ASN A 392 -13.74 -2.79 -27.37
C ASN A 392 -14.43 -4.14 -27.19
N GLU A 393 -15.39 -4.48 -28.05
CA GLU A 393 -16.14 -5.74 -28.00
C GLU A 393 -15.24 -6.99 -28.08
N GLY A 394 -14.09 -6.89 -28.77
CA GLY A 394 -13.06 -7.94 -28.83
C GLY A 394 -12.19 -8.08 -27.58
N GLY A 395 -12.42 -7.26 -26.55
CA GLY A 395 -11.65 -7.24 -25.30
C GLY A 395 -10.38 -6.39 -25.35
N ASP A 396 -9.97 -5.90 -26.52
CA ASP A 396 -8.80 -5.03 -26.68
C ASP A 396 -9.04 -3.61 -26.15
N TYR A 397 -8.00 -2.99 -25.62
CA TYR A 397 -8.04 -1.60 -25.18
C TYR A 397 -8.15 -0.62 -26.36
N GLU A 398 -9.08 0.34 -26.26
CA GLU A 398 -9.12 1.49 -27.15
C GLU A 398 -7.86 2.36 -26.93
N VAL A 399 -7.45 3.06 -27.98
CA VAL A 399 -6.36 4.05 -27.91
C VAL A 399 -6.78 5.23 -27.04
N MET A 400 -5.96 5.58 -26.06
CA MET A 400 -6.09 6.85 -25.33
C MET A 400 -5.26 7.94 -26.01
N ASP A 401 -5.90 9.08 -26.28
CA ASP A 401 -5.17 10.29 -26.73
C ASP A 401 -4.97 11.26 -25.56
N LEU A 402 -3.77 11.23 -24.98
CA LEU A 402 -3.35 12.11 -23.89
C LEU A 402 -2.31 13.16 -24.34
N ASN A 403 -2.16 13.35 -25.66
CA ASN A 403 -1.13 14.21 -26.24
C ASN A 403 -1.59 15.65 -26.50
N HIS A 404 -2.86 15.95 -26.25
CA HIS A 404 -3.39 17.29 -26.47
C HIS A 404 -2.90 18.26 -25.40
N HIS A 405 -2.06 19.22 -25.80
CA HIS A 405 -1.67 20.34 -24.97
C HIS A 405 -2.81 21.36 -24.92
N PRO A 406 -3.22 21.89 -23.75
CA PRO A 406 -4.35 22.82 -23.60
C PRO A 406 -4.13 24.24 -24.19
N GLN A 407 -3.38 24.41 -25.29
CA GLN A 407 -3.05 25.73 -25.86
C GLN A 407 -3.09 25.84 -27.40
N GLN A 408 -3.54 24.83 -28.16
CA GLN A 408 -3.62 24.99 -29.63
C GLN A 408 -4.85 25.79 -30.14
N GLN A 409 -5.49 26.58 -29.29
CA GLN A 409 -6.42 27.62 -29.72
C GLN A 409 -6.00 28.97 -29.13
N HIS A 410 -5.33 29.75 -29.98
CA HIS A 410 -4.97 31.17 -29.84
C HIS A 410 -3.65 31.53 -29.14
N SER A 411 -2.68 31.89 -29.99
CA SER A 411 -1.74 33.01 -29.81
C SER A 411 -0.60 32.88 -28.80
N ARG A 412 0.59 32.62 -29.37
CA ARG A 412 1.93 33.10 -28.97
C ARG A 412 1.98 33.97 -27.70
N SER A 413 2.18 33.33 -26.55
CA SER A 413 3.22 33.64 -25.55
C SER A 413 2.98 32.88 -24.24
N SER A 414 4.09 32.55 -23.59
CA SER A 414 4.24 32.11 -22.19
C SER A 414 3.91 30.65 -21.87
N SER A 415 5.01 29.91 -21.65
CA SER A 415 5.11 28.78 -20.74
C SER A 415 4.23 28.99 -19.50
N MET A 416 3.27 28.11 -19.26
CA MET A 416 2.70 27.94 -17.92
C MET A 416 2.54 26.45 -17.66
N SER A 417 3.45 25.94 -16.83
CA SER A 417 3.41 24.61 -16.23
C SER A 417 2.00 24.28 -15.76
N SER A 418 1.39 23.22 -16.29
CA SER A 418 0.23 22.66 -15.63
C SER A 418 0.64 22.25 -14.22
N SER A 419 -0.02 22.83 -13.23
CA SER A 419 0.37 22.76 -11.82
C SER A 419 0.43 21.32 -11.28
N PHE A 420 -0.39 20.41 -11.83
CA PHE A 420 -0.34 18.98 -11.48
C PHE A 420 0.99 18.31 -11.85
N LEU A 421 1.73 18.83 -12.85
CA LEU A 421 3.02 18.26 -13.23
C LEU A 421 4.06 18.35 -12.11
N GLN A 422 3.89 19.31 -11.20
CA GLN A 422 4.79 19.53 -10.07
C GLN A 422 4.43 18.70 -8.85
N SER A 423 3.20 18.20 -8.75
CA SER A 423 2.72 17.43 -7.59
C SER A 423 2.54 15.93 -7.87
N LEU A 424 2.45 15.53 -9.15
CA LEU A 424 2.24 14.15 -9.53
C LEU A 424 3.45 13.29 -9.21
N ARG A 425 3.20 12.21 -8.46
CA ARG A 425 4.22 11.30 -7.95
C ARG A 425 4.10 9.88 -8.49
N MET A 426 2.90 9.50 -8.88
CA MET A 426 2.59 8.18 -9.42
C MET A 426 1.64 8.32 -10.60
N LEU A 427 2.04 7.76 -11.74
CA LEU A 427 1.26 7.72 -12.96
C LEU A 427 1.09 6.27 -13.39
N ILE A 428 -0.16 5.82 -13.54
CA ILE A 428 -0.52 4.49 -14.01
C ILE A 428 -1.38 4.68 -15.25
N LEU A 429 -0.93 4.17 -16.39
CA LEU A 429 -1.65 4.20 -17.66
C LEU A 429 -1.90 2.77 -18.12
N CYS A 430 -3.18 2.40 -18.21
CA CYS A 430 -3.62 1.08 -18.63
C CYS A 430 -4.41 1.16 -19.94
N GLY A 431 -3.89 0.57 -21.00
CA GLY A 431 -4.50 0.59 -22.33
C GLY A 431 -3.64 1.30 -23.37
N ARG A 432 -4.07 1.21 -24.63
CA ARG A 432 -3.22 1.47 -25.80
C ARG A 432 -2.87 2.96 -25.95
N LEU A 433 -1.60 3.25 -26.26
CA LEU A 433 -1.10 4.58 -26.59
C LEU A 433 -0.51 4.57 -27.99
N GLU A 434 -0.84 5.57 -28.80
CA GLU A 434 -0.18 5.75 -30.10
C GLU A 434 1.20 6.41 -29.95
N LYS A 435 1.31 7.36 -29.01
CA LYS A 435 2.54 8.09 -28.69
C LYS A 435 2.66 8.32 -27.19
N MET A 436 3.89 8.43 -26.72
CA MET A 436 4.14 8.75 -25.32
C MET A 436 3.72 10.21 -25.00
N PRO A 437 2.91 10.45 -23.95
CA PRO A 437 2.47 11.80 -23.60
C PRO A 437 3.64 12.74 -23.29
N GLN A 438 3.81 13.79 -24.10
CA GLN A 438 4.99 14.67 -24.05
C GLN A 438 5.14 15.45 -22.72
N TRP A 439 4.03 15.68 -22.01
CA TRP A 439 4.06 16.30 -20.70
C TRP A 439 4.73 15.43 -19.61
N ILE A 440 4.92 14.12 -19.86
CA ILE A 440 5.61 13.20 -18.92
C ILE A 440 7.05 13.66 -18.67
N ALA A 441 7.74 14.18 -19.69
CA ALA A 441 9.10 14.70 -19.57
C ALA A 441 9.23 15.86 -18.57
N HIS A 442 8.11 16.50 -18.21
CA HIS A 442 8.08 17.64 -17.30
C HIS A 442 7.68 17.28 -15.87
N LEU A 443 7.44 15.99 -15.57
CA LEU A 443 7.01 15.53 -14.26
C LEU A 443 8.18 15.39 -13.27
N GLN A 444 8.73 16.51 -12.82
CA GLN A 444 9.93 16.54 -11.97
C GLN A 444 9.75 15.81 -10.62
N SER A 445 8.51 15.73 -10.13
CA SER A 445 8.15 15.02 -8.88
C SER A 445 7.73 13.57 -9.11
N LEU A 446 7.71 13.09 -10.36
CA LEU A 446 7.31 11.71 -10.65
C LEU A 446 8.32 10.74 -10.08
N VAL A 447 7.79 9.70 -9.46
CA VAL A 447 8.65 8.69 -8.86
C VAL A 447 8.30 7.28 -9.28
N ARG A 448 7.04 7.02 -9.62
CA ARG A 448 6.62 5.74 -10.20
C ARG A 448 5.81 5.96 -11.45
N ILE A 449 6.16 5.24 -12.50
CA ILE A 449 5.37 5.13 -13.72
C ILE A 449 5.09 3.68 -14.05
N ASP A 450 3.81 3.39 -14.28
CA ASP A 450 3.33 2.09 -14.73
C ASP A 450 2.66 2.27 -16.10
N LEU A 451 3.19 1.60 -17.12
CA LEU A 451 2.58 1.50 -18.44
C LEU A 451 2.14 0.06 -18.65
N ASP A 452 0.83 -0.16 -18.60
CA ASP A 452 0.23 -1.48 -18.76
C ASP A 452 -0.56 -1.52 -20.07
N TRP A 453 -0.22 -2.46 -20.96
CA TRP A 453 -0.88 -2.69 -22.24
C TRP A 453 -0.92 -1.47 -23.17
N SER A 454 0.09 -0.59 -23.05
CA SER A 454 0.23 0.60 -23.90
C SER A 454 0.56 0.28 -25.35
N GLY A 455 1.30 -0.80 -25.62
CA GLY A 455 1.61 -1.24 -26.97
C GLY A 455 2.23 -0.17 -27.88
N LEU A 456 3.09 0.70 -27.33
CA LEU A 456 3.84 1.71 -28.07
C LEU A 456 4.62 1.04 -29.20
N ARG A 457 4.60 1.65 -30.39
CA ARG A 457 5.28 1.11 -31.57
C ARG A 457 6.79 1.28 -31.45
N ASP A 458 7.51 0.59 -32.32
CA ASP A 458 8.98 0.62 -32.40
C ASP A 458 9.55 2.01 -32.74
N GLU A 459 8.75 2.88 -33.36
CA GLU A 459 9.19 4.26 -33.64
C GLU A 459 9.14 5.19 -32.41
N GLU A 460 8.48 4.77 -31.32
CA GLU A 460 8.29 5.57 -30.10
C GLU A 460 9.13 5.00 -28.95
N ASP A 461 10.22 5.67 -28.57
CA ASP A 461 11.06 5.26 -27.44
C ASP A 461 10.35 5.58 -26.10
N PRO A 462 9.91 4.56 -25.33
CA PRO A 462 9.22 4.80 -24.06
C PRO A 462 10.15 5.36 -22.96
N LEU A 463 11.47 5.28 -23.15
CA LEU A 463 12.47 5.74 -22.18
C LEU A 463 12.85 7.21 -22.37
N GLU A 464 12.72 7.75 -23.58
CA GLU A 464 13.16 9.12 -23.90
C GLU A 464 12.54 10.19 -22.98
N PRO A 465 11.20 10.24 -22.77
CA PRO A 465 10.60 11.21 -21.86
C PRO A 465 10.95 10.98 -20.38
N LEU A 466 11.42 9.77 -20.02
CA LEU A 466 11.70 9.38 -18.64
C LEU A 466 13.17 9.61 -18.25
N HIS A 467 14.05 9.70 -19.24
CA HIS A 467 15.50 9.64 -19.09
C HIS A 467 16.07 10.68 -18.11
N HIS A 468 15.52 11.91 -18.12
CA HIS A 468 15.99 13.03 -17.30
C HIS A 468 15.16 13.27 -16.02
N LEU A 469 14.21 12.40 -15.68
CA LEU A 469 13.37 12.64 -14.50
C LEU A 469 14.17 12.41 -13.20
N PRO A 470 14.34 13.46 -12.35
CA PRO A 470 15.32 13.45 -11.27
C PRO A 470 14.88 12.64 -10.04
N ASN A 471 13.59 12.29 -9.95
CA ASN A 471 13.00 11.62 -8.81
C ASN A 471 12.41 10.25 -9.16
N LEU A 472 12.58 9.78 -10.39
CA LEU A 472 12.04 8.50 -10.84
C LEU A 472 12.76 7.33 -10.14
N VAL A 473 12.01 6.51 -9.40
CA VAL A 473 12.54 5.37 -8.62
C VAL A 473 12.03 4.03 -9.14
N THR A 474 10.79 3.97 -9.62
CA THR A 474 10.19 2.71 -10.10
C THR A 474 9.63 2.89 -11.51
N ILE A 475 9.98 1.97 -12.41
CA ILE A 475 9.36 1.82 -13.73
C ILE A 475 8.76 0.42 -13.81
N GLN A 476 7.49 0.34 -14.19
CA GLN A 476 6.83 -0.92 -14.53
C GLN A 476 6.25 -0.83 -15.94
N PHE A 477 6.77 -1.65 -16.83
CA PHE A 477 6.30 -1.79 -18.20
C PHE A 477 5.73 -3.20 -18.38
N CYS A 478 4.45 -3.31 -18.69
CA CYS A 478 3.77 -4.59 -18.90
C CYS A 478 3.04 -4.57 -20.24
N GLY A 479 3.55 -5.24 -21.28
CA GLY A 479 2.96 -5.15 -22.62
C GLY A 479 2.92 -3.71 -23.17
N SER A 480 3.85 -2.86 -22.73
CA SER A 480 3.84 -1.43 -23.02
C SER A 480 4.53 -1.05 -24.33
N TYR A 481 5.40 -1.89 -24.87
CA TYR A 481 6.26 -1.58 -26.02
C TYR A 481 6.35 -2.77 -26.99
N GLN A 482 6.37 -2.45 -28.29
CA GLN A 482 6.35 -3.41 -29.41
C GLN A 482 7.62 -3.35 -30.25
N GLY A 483 8.64 -2.58 -29.84
CA GLY A 483 9.93 -2.57 -30.53
C GLY A 483 10.87 -3.68 -30.10
N GLU A 484 11.92 -3.87 -30.89
CA GLU A 484 12.86 -4.98 -30.73
C GLU A 484 13.91 -4.75 -29.65
N GLY A 485 14.10 -3.51 -29.20
CA GLY A 485 15.14 -3.19 -28.24
C GLY A 485 14.91 -1.95 -27.41
N LEU A 486 15.53 -1.95 -26.23
CA LEU A 486 15.52 -0.84 -25.28
C LEU A 486 16.96 -0.50 -24.89
N CYS A 487 17.32 0.78 -24.94
CA CYS A 487 18.65 1.27 -24.59
C CYS A 487 18.57 2.31 -23.48
N PHE A 488 19.08 1.97 -22.30
CA PHE A 488 19.25 2.92 -21.20
C PHE A 488 20.55 3.70 -21.43
N LYS A 489 20.40 4.94 -21.92
CA LYS A 489 21.52 5.82 -22.26
C LYS A 489 22.25 6.33 -21.02
N THR A 490 23.54 6.60 -21.20
CA THR A 490 24.47 7.12 -20.18
C THR A 490 23.90 8.35 -19.46
N GLY A 491 24.06 8.42 -18.13
CA GLY A 491 23.65 9.58 -17.32
C GLY A 491 22.14 9.67 -17.01
N GLY A 492 21.34 8.75 -17.54
CA GLY A 492 19.91 8.66 -17.27
C GLY A 492 19.56 7.86 -16.02
N PHE A 493 18.35 8.08 -15.50
CA PHE A 493 17.74 7.22 -14.47
C PHE A 493 18.54 7.07 -13.16
N LEU A 494 19.20 8.15 -12.72
CA LEU A 494 20.16 8.12 -11.61
C LEU A 494 19.58 7.69 -10.24
N LYS A 495 18.26 7.85 -10.03
CA LYS A 495 17.58 7.42 -8.80
C LYS A 495 16.72 6.16 -8.96
N LEU A 496 16.70 5.55 -10.15
CA LEU A 496 15.89 4.37 -10.40
C LEU A 496 16.42 3.20 -9.56
N LYS A 497 15.55 2.58 -8.77
CA LYS A 497 15.85 1.43 -7.92
C LYS A 497 15.18 0.16 -8.42
N ASP A 498 13.97 0.27 -8.94
CA ASP A 498 13.18 -0.90 -9.32
C ASP A 498 12.74 -0.79 -10.79
N LEU A 499 13.14 -1.77 -11.60
CA LEU A 499 12.80 -1.85 -13.01
C LEU A 499 12.11 -3.19 -13.30
N TYR A 500 10.85 -3.11 -13.71
CA TYR A 500 10.02 -4.27 -14.06
C TYR A 500 9.65 -4.23 -15.54
N LEU A 501 10.17 -5.16 -16.33
CA LEU A 501 9.83 -5.33 -17.74
C LEU A 501 9.08 -6.65 -17.91
N LYS A 502 7.80 -6.55 -18.26
CA LYS A 502 6.88 -7.68 -18.32
C LYS A 502 6.18 -7.78 -19.67
N LYS A 503 6.00 -8.99 -20.21
CA LYS A 503 5.17 -9.24 -21.40
C LYS A 503 5.54 -8.37 -22.60
N LEU A 504 6.83 -8.12 -22.83
CA LEU A 504 7.30 -7.38 -24.01
C LEU A 504 7.61 -8.40 -25.12
N GLU A 505 6.57 -8.82 -25.82
CA GLU A 505 6.58 -9.96 -26.75
C GLU A 505 7.63 -9.85 -27.87
N LYS A 506 7.97 -8.62 -28.29
CA LYS A 506 8.89 -8.36 -29.41
C LYS A 506 10.31 -8.00 -29.00
N LEU A 507 10.57 -7.83 -27.69
CA LEU A 507 11.86 -7.37 -27.21
C LEU A 507 12.93 -8.46 -27.37
N LYS A 508 13.95 -8.18 -28.19
CA LYS A 508 15.07 -9.07 -28.50
C LYS A 508 16.34 -8.75 -27.72
N TRP A 509 16.57 -7.47 -27.42
CA TRP A 509 17.77 -7.04 -26.71
C TRP A 509 17.47 -5.92 -25.71
N LEU A 510 18.27 -5.87 -24.65
CA LEU A 510 18.28 -4.80 -23.67
C LEU A 510 19.72 -4.33 -23.49
N LYS A 511 19.96 -3.02 -23.60
CA LYS A 511 21.29 -2.42 -23.40
C LYS A 511 21.27 -1.40 -22.27
N VAL A 512 22.27 -1.47 -21.40
CA VAL A 512 22.49 -0.50 -20.32
C VAL A 512 23.86 0.14 -20.49
N GLU A 513 23.92 1.36 -21.01
CA GLU A 513 25.20 2.04 -21.17
C GLU A 513 25.86 2.34 -19.81
N GLU A 514 27.19 2.38 -19.79
CA GLU A 514 27.94 2.67 -18.58
C GLU A 514 27.53 4.01 -17.96
N GLY A 515 27.20 4.02 -16.67
CA GLY A 515 26.72 5.20 -15.96
C GLY A 515 25.21 5.46 -16.06
N ALA A 516 24.46 4.65 -16.83
CA ALA A 516 23.00 4.58 -16.69
C ALA A 516 22.61 3.72 -15.47
N LEU A 517 21.40 3.94 -14.93
CA LEU A 517 20.82 3.07 -13.88
C LEU A 517 21.70 2.88 -12.63
N ALA A 518 22.51 3.88 -12.27
CA ALA A 518 23.54 3.77 -11.23
C ALA A 518 23.03 3.37 -9.82
N SER A 519 21.74 3.58 -9.53
CA SER A 519 21.11 3.25 -8.24
C SER A 519 20.20 2.01 -8.29
N LEU A 520 20.22 1.22 -9.38
CA LEU A 520 19.30 0.11 -9.55
C LEU A 520 19.55 -0.98 -8.51
N HIS A 521 18.49 -1.39 -7.79
CA HIS A 521 18.52 -2.43 -6.76
C HIS A 521 17.81 -3.71 -7.20
N GLU A 522 16.74 -3.58 -7.98
CA GLU A 522 15.94 -4.71 -8.45
C GLU A 522 15.66 -4.58 -9.95
N LEU A 523 16.02 -5.63 -10.70
CA LEU A 523 15.69 -5.80 -12.10
C LEU A 523 14.86 -7.07 -12.25
N CYS A 524 13.64 -6.95 -12.77
CA CYS A 524 12.76 -8.08 -13.01
C CYS A 524 12.34 -8.12 -14.48
N LEU A 525 12.69 -9.22 -15.14
CA LEU A 525 12.38 -9.54 -16.52
C LEU A 525 11.39 -10.71 -16.52
N ASP A 526 10.17 -10.51 -17.02
CA ASP A 526 9.08 -11.50 -16.93
C ASP A 526 8.32 -11.63 -18.25
N ARG A 527 8.25 -12.84 -18.82
CA ARG A 527 7.62 -13.11 -20.13
C ARG A 527 8.20 -12.24 -21.24
N LEU A 528 9.46 -12.49 -21.58
CA LEU A 528 10.17 -11.85 -22.70
C LEU A 528 10.64 -12.96 -23.67
N PRO A 529 9.76 -13.49 -24.53
CA PRO A 529 10.00 -14.73 -25.26
C PRO A 529 11.09 -14.63 -26.33
N LEU A 530 11.41 -13.43 -26.81
CA LEU A 530 12.44 -13.18 -27.83
C LEU A 530 13.77 -12.66 -27.27
N LEU A 531 13.89 -12.47 -25.95
CA LEU A 531 15.12 -12.01 -25.33
C LEU A 531 16.11 -13.17 -25.20
N GLU A 532 17.07 -13.25 -26.13
CA GLU A 532 18.02 -14.38 -26.26
C GLU A 532 19.28 -14.25 -25.39
N GLU A 533 19.57 -13.04 -24.90
CA GLU A 533 20.77 -12.74 -24.12
C GLU A 533 20.44 -11.90 -22.88
N LEU A 534 21.31 -11.99 -21.86
CA LEU A 534 21.26 -11.09 -20.72
C LEU A 534 21.46 -9.64 -21.18
N PRO A 535 20.95 -8.65 -20.42
CA PRO A 535 21.13 -7.24 -20.78
C PRO A 535 22.62 -6.92 -21.01
N LEU A 536 22.91 -6.31 -22.15
CA LEU A 536 24.26 -5.87 -22.50
C LEU A 536 24.74 -4.90 -21.42
N ASP A 537 25.98 -5.10 -20.98
CA ASP A 537 26.66 -4.26 -19.99
C ASP A 537 26.01 -4.28 -18.58
N ILE A 538 25.22 -5.32 -18.25
CA ILE A 538 24.63 -5.51 -16.90
C ILE A 538 25.67 -5.54 -15.77
N GLN A 539 26.92 -5.93 -16.07
CA GLN A 539 28.05 -5.98 -15.14
C GLN A 539 28.40 -4.61 -14.50
N HIS A 540 27.97 -3.50 -15.11
CA HIS A 540 28.22 -2.16 -14.58
C HIS A 540 27.22 -1.76 -13.47
N LEU A 541 26.18 -2.55 -13.23
CA LEU A 541 25.14 -2.28 -12.24
C LEU A 541 25.56 -2.68 -10.82
N SER A 542 26.57 -2.00 -10.26
CA SER A 542 27.18 -2.37 -8.96
C SER A 542 26.24 -2.38 -7.74
N GLN A 543 25.09 -1.70 -7.82
CA GLN A 543 24.11 -1.60 -6.72
C GLN A 543 22.98 -2.65 -6.84
N LEU A 544 22.97 -3.44 -7.91
CA LEU A 544 21.92 -4.41 -8.18
C LEU A 544 21.97 -5.54 -7.15
N ARG A 545 20.86 -5.67 -6.41
CA ARG A 545 20.72 -6.64 -5.31
C ARG A 545 19.98 -7.89 -5.74
N LYS A 546 18.97 -7.69 -6.58
CA LYS A 546 18.04 -8.74 -7.01
C LYS A 546 17.85 -8.71 -8.53
N LEU A 547 18.04 -9.86 -9.15
CA LEU A 547 17.73 -10.10 -10.56
C LEU A 547 16.69 -11.22 -10.67
N GLY A 548 15.48 -10.88 -11.12
CA GLY A 548 14.40 -11.83 -11.38
C GLY A 548 14.26 -12.12 -12.87
N LEU A 549 14.36 -13.39 -13.26
CA LEU A 549 14.28 -13.86 -14.65
C LEU A 549 13.14 -14.87 -14.74
N HIS A 550 12.02 -14.47 -15.34
CA HIS A 550 10.78 -15.25 -15.36
C HIS A 550 10.32 -15.48 -16.80
N GLU A 551 10.14 -16.74 -17.21
CA GLU A 551 9.56 -17.07 -18.53
C GLU A 551 10.23 -16.32 -19.71
N LEU A 552 11.57 -16.34 -19.78
CA LEU A 552 12.34 -15.75 -20.88
C LEU A 552 12.45 -16.72 -22.07
N SER A 553 13.17 -16.34 -23.13
CA SER A 553 13.38 -17.21 -24.30
C SER A 553 13.98 -18.58 -23.89
N SER A 554 13.61 -19.64 -24.62
CA SER A 554 14.13 -20.99 -24.36
C SER A 554 15.65 -21.04 -24.43
N GLN A 555 16.25 -20.33 -25.39
CA GLN A 555 17.71 -20.25 -25.57
C GLN A 555 18.41 -19.59 -24.37
N LEU A 556 17.90 -18.46 -23.89
CA LEU A 556 18.46 -17.80 -22.71
C LEU A 556 18.27 -18.68 -21.46
N MET A 557 17.11 -19.32 -21.31
CA MET A 557 16.85 -20.22 -20.20
C MET A 557 17.77 -21.45 -20.21
N GLU A 558 18.11 -22.01 -21.38
CA GLU A 558 19.09 -23.10 -21.53
C GLU A 558 20.51 -22.65 -21.17
N LYS A 559 20.94 -21.46 -21.63
CA LYS A 559 22.22 -20.84 -21.23
C LYS A 559 22.29 -20.68 -19.70
N LEU A 560 21.23 -20.13 -19.09
CA LEU A 560 21.13 -19.93 -17.65
C LEU A 560 21.10 -21.25 -16.86
N ASN A 561 20.52 -22.30 -17.43
CA ASN A 561 20.50 -23.62 -16.81
C ASN A 561 21.86 -24.34 -16.82
N SER A 562 22.71 -24.01 -17.80
CA SER A 562 24.05 -24.57 -17.99
C SER A 562 25.18 -23.67 -17.45
N LEU A 563 24.85 -22.62 -16.69
CA LEU A 563 25.82 -21.71 -16.09
C LEU A 563 26.86 -22.45 -15.25
N ASN A 564 28.12 -22.14 -15.53
CA ASN A 564 29.28 -22.52 -14.72
C ASN A 564 30.11 -21.26 -14.40
N GLU A 565 31.00 -21.35 -13.41
CA GLU A 565 31.82 -20.21 -12.96
C GLU A 565 32.73 -19.62 -14.06
N ASP A 566 33.03 -20.43 -15.08
CA ASP A 566 33.85 -20.02 -16.22
C ASP A 566 33.06 -19.34 -17.35
N SER A 567 31.73 -19.42 -17.33
CA SER A 567 30.87 -18.87 -18.38
C SER A 567 30.82 -17.34 -18.34
N GLU A 568 30.79 -16.72 -19.52
CA GLU A 568 30.71 -15.27 -19.65
C GLU A 568 29.44 -14.70 -18.98
N ASP A 569 28.31 -15.39 -19.14
CA ASP A 569 27.04 -15.01 -18.52
C ASP A 569 27.11 -15.07 -16.99
N TYR A 570 27.79 -16.06 -16.41
CA TYR A 570 28.00 -16.11 -14.95
C TYR A 570 28.81 -14.91 -14.47
N ARG A 571 29.89 -14.55 -15.19
CA ARG A 571 30.71 -13.38 -14.84
C ARG A 571 29.92 -12.07 -14.91
N LYS A 572 28.99 -11.95 -15.87
CA LYS A 572 28.12 -10.77 -16.01
C LYS A 572 27.23 -10.55 -14.78
N ILE A 573 26.67 -11.61 -14.19
CA ILE A 573 25.71 -11.51 -13.07
C ILE A 573 26.29 -11.93 -11.70
N GLY A 574 27.53 -12.41 -11.64
CA GLY A 574 28.15 -12.93 -10.42
C GLY A 574 28.30 -11.92 -9.28
N HIS A 575 28.27 -10.62 -9.60
CA HIS A 575 28.28 -9.54 -8.61
C HIS A 575 26.93 -9.33 -7.90
N ILE A 576 25.84 -9.93 -8.40
CA ILE A 576 24.47 -9.74 -7.91
C ILE A 576 24.18 -10.71 -6.75
N PRO A 577 23.81 -10.25 -5.55
CA PRO A 577 23.59 -11.09 -4.37
C PRO A 577 22.44 -12.12 -4.49
N GLU A 578 21.37 -11.78 -5.20
CA GLU A 578 20.17 -12.61 -5.32
C GLU A 578 19.76 -12.71 -6.79
N VAL A 579 19.81 -13.93 -7.33
CA VAL A 579 19.34 -14.20 -8.71
C VAL A 579 18.29 -15.29 -8.67
N GLU A 580 17.07 -14.91 -9.08
CA GLU A 580 15.90 -15.77 -9.11
C GLU A 580 15.53 -16.10 -10.55
N ILE A 581 15.34 -17.40 -10.82
CA ILE A 581 14.85 -17.91 -12.09
C ILE A 581 13.53 -18.63 -11.83
N VAL A 582 12.50 -18.24 -12.57
CA VAL A 582 11.19 -18.90 -12.54
C VAL A 582 10.79 -19.32 -13.94
N PHE A 583 10.35 -20.55 -14.07
CA PHE A 583 9.89 -21.08 -15.35
C PHE A 583 8.70 -22.02 -15.15
N LEU A 584 7.85 -22.05 -16.16
CA LEU A 584 6.72 -22.95 -16.20
C LEU A 584 7.18 -24.33 -16.69
N THR A 585 6.80 -25.38 -15.98
CA THR A 585 6.96 -26.77 -16.42
C THR A 585 5.61 -27.44 -16.51
N ASN A 586 5.55 -28.65 -17.10
CA ASN A 586 4.34 -29.47 -17.15
C ASN A 586 3.76 -29.79 -15.75
N GLU A 587 4.55 -29.65 -14.69
CA GLU A 587 4.15 -29.86 -13.28
C GLU A 587 3.77 -28.56 -12.55
N GLY A 588 3.75 -27.42 -13.26
CA GLY A 588 3.49 -26.10 -12.70
C GLY A 588 4.75 -25.22 -12.61
N TRP A 589 4.62 -24.13 -11.86
CA TRP A 589 5.68 -23.13 -11.68
C TRP A 589 6.85 -23.72 -10.89
N LYS A 590 8.04 -23.75 -11.49
CA LYS A 590 9.29 -24.07 -10.79
C LYS A 590 10.04 -22.80 -10.47
N TYR A 591 10.42 -22.69 -9.20
CA TYR A 591 11.22 -21.61 -8.66
C TYR A 591 12.63 -22.13 -8.37
N ARG A 592 13.63 -21.47 -8.95
CA ARG A 592 15.05 -21.76 -8.74
C ARG A 592 15.75 -20.48 -8.32
N LEU A 593 16.32 -20.50 -7.12
CA LEU A 593 17.31 -19.50 -6.72
C LEU A 593 18.67 -19.97 -7.22
N LEU A 594 19.33 -19.20 -8.08
CA LEU A 594 20.69 -19.53 -8.54
C LEU A 594 21.68 -19.41 -7.38
N TRP A 595 21.59 -18.30 -6.64
CA TRP A 595 22.20 -18.09 -5.33
C TRP A 595 21.47 -16.95 -4.60
N GLY A 596 21.62 -16.91 -3.27
CA GLY A 596 20.95 -15.95 -2.38
C GLY A 596 20.34 -16.64 -1.16
N LYS A 597 19.85 -15.87 -0.18
CA LYS A 597 19.06 -16.42 0.94
C LYS A 597 17.59 -16.42 0.56
N LYS A 598 16.90 -17.57 0.69
CA LYS A 598 15.43 -17.61 0.68
C LYS A 598 14.91 -16.66 1.75
N MET A 599 14.28 -15.54 1.35
CA MET A 599 13.48 -14.77 2.30
C MET A 599 12.25 -15.62 2.67
N MET A 600 12.15 -16.00 3.95
CA MET A 600 10.96 -16.62 4.55
C MET A 600 9.97 -15.58 5.00
#